data_AF-X1HP11-F1
#
_entry.id   AF-X1HP11-F1
#
_cell.length_a   1.000
_cell.length_b   1.000
_cell.length_c   1.000
_cell.angle_alpha   90.00
_cell.angle_beta   90.00
_cell.angle_gamma   90.00
#
_symmetry.space_group_name_H-M   'P 1'
#
loop_
_entity.id
_entity.type
_entity.pdbx_description
1 polymer ?
#
loop_
_entity_poly.entity_id
_entity_poly.type
_entity_poly.pdbx_seq_one_letter_code
_entity_poly.pdbx_strand_id
1 'polypeptide(L)' 'LKYYGDMTLGEILARPMASIILESGWNPDLLVPVPLGAAHQSQRGYNQAALLGRPVALANGIKYSSRALHKVRETLT' A
#
# COMPACT_ATOMS: atom_id res chain seq x y z
N LEU A 1 12.33 -0.78 6.75
CA LEU A 1 12.21 0.70 6.60
C LEU A 1 10.93 1.18 7.30
N LYS A 2 11.05 1.95 8.40
CA LYS A 2 9.90 2.66 9.00
C LYS A 2 9.87 4.06 8.40
N TYR A 3 8.78 4.43 7.72
CA TYR A 3 8.72 5.62 6.85
C TYR A 3 8.63 6.98 7.58
N TYR A 4 8.72 7.06 8.91
CA TYR A 4 8.62 8.28 9.74
C TYR A 4 7.72 9.45 9.24
N GLY A 5 6.59 9.18 8.59
CA GLY A 5 5.72 10.22 8.01
C GLY A 5 6.20 10.85 6.69
N ASP A 6 7.30 10.36 6.11
CA ASP A 6 7.82 10.81 4.83
C ASP A 6 7.04 10.17 3.67
N MET A 7 5.95 10.83 3.30
CA MET A 7 5.09 10.47 2.18
C MET A 7 5.87 10.44 0.85
N THR A 8 6.91 11.27 0.73
CA THR A 8 7.79 11.37 -0.45
C THR A 8 8.53 10.05 -0.69
N LEU A 9 8.99 9.40 0.38
CA LEU A 9 9.66 8.11 0.30
C LEU A 9 8.70 7.02 -0.22
N GLY A 10 7.41 7.12 0.10
CA GLY A 10 6.38 6.22 -0.43
C GLY A 10 6.25 6.33 -1.95
N GLU A 11 6.25 7.55 -2.50
CA GLU A 11 6.18 7.75 -3.95
C GLU A 11 7.45 7.27 -4.68
N ILE A 12 8.62 7.54 -4.12
CA ILE A 12 9.90 7.10 -4.70
C ILE A 12 9.94 5.57 -4.80
N LEU A 13 9.53 4.87 -3.73
CA LEU A 13 9.55 3.41 -3.69
C LEU A 13 8.41 2.77 -4.48
N ALA A 14 7.32 3.48 -4.72
CA ALA A 14 6.22 3.00 -5.56
C ALA A 14 6.55 2.96 -7.06
N ARG A 15 7.44 3.83 -7.54
CA ARG A 15 7.84 3.89 -8.97
C ARG A 15 8.34 2.55 -9.52
N PRO A 16 9.37 1.88 -8.95
CA PRO A 16 9.83 0.60 -9.47
C PRO A 16 8.76 -0.49 -9.39
N MET A 17 7.89 -0.47 -8.38
CA MET A 17 6.78 -1.42 -8.26
C MET A 17 5.76 -1.24 -9.40
N ALA A 18 5.45 0.02 -9.74
CA ALA A 18 4.54 0.32 -10.83
C ALA A 18 5.08 -0.16 -12.18
N SER A 19 6.38 0.05 -12.45
CA SER A 19 7.03 -0.45 -13.67
C SER A 19 6.94 -1.96 -13.81
N ILE A 20 7.20 -2.71 -12.73
CA ILE A 20 7.11 -4.17 -12.76
C ILE A 20 5.71 -4.66 -13.14
N ILE A 21 4.65 -4.03 -12.61
CA ILE A 21 3.27 -4.42 -12.94
C ILE A 21 2.99 -4.15 -14.43
N LEU A 22 3.33 -2.96 -14.92
CA LEU A 22 3.18 -2.61 -16.34
C LEU A 22 3.94 -3.60 -17.26
N GLU A 23 5.20 -3.89 -16.94
CA GLU A 23 6.06 -4.76 -17.74
C GLU A 23 5.63 -6.23 -17.69
N SER A 24 5.01 -6.66 -16.59
CA SER A 24 4.51 -8.04 -16.45
C SER A 24 3.27 -8.34 -17.29
N GLY A 25 2.59 -7.33 -17.83
CA GLY A 25 1.29 -7.49 -18.49
C GLY A 25 0.15 -7.89 -17.54
N TRP A 26 0.38 -7.83 -16.23
CA TRP A 26 -0.62 -8.16 -15.22
C TRP A 26 -1.69 -7.06 -15.13
N ASN A 27 -2.96 -7.42 -15.26
CA ASN A 27 -4.09 -6.48 -15.27
C ASN A 27 -5.10 -6.79 -14.14
N PRO A 28 -4.79 -6.45 -12.88
CA PRO A 28 -5.71 -6.66 -11.76
C PRO A 28 -6.86 -5.64 -11.76
N ASP A 29 -8.06 -6.09 -11.38
CA ASP A 29 -9.23 -5.21 -11.30
C ASP A 29 -9.19 -4.25 -10.10
N LEU A 30 -8.51 -4.64 -9.02
CA LEU A 30 -8.48 -3.89 -7.76
C LEU A 30 -7.16 -4.13 -7.00
N LEU A 31 -6.53 -3.03 -6.57
CA LEU A 31 -5.43 -3.04 -5.62
C LEU A 31 -5.95 -2.69 -4.22
N VAL A 32 -5.64 -3.56 -3.26
CA VAL A 32 -6.03 -3.39 -1.86
C VAL A 32 -4.79 -3.49 -0.97
N PRO A 33 -4.46 -2.44 -0.18
CA PRO A 33 -3.37 -2.53 0.78
C PRO A 33 -3.78 -3.42 1.95
N VAL A 34 -2.84 -4.22 2.44
CA VAL A 34 -3.05 -5.02 3.66
C VAL A 34 -3.28 -4.06 4.85
N PRO A 35 -4.34 -4.25 5.66
CA PRO A 35 -4.64 -3.36 6.77
C PRO A 35 -3.59 -3.47 7.89
N LEU A 36 -3.20 -2.31 8.44
CA LEU A 36 -2.37 -2.26 9.65
C LEU A 36 -3.21 -2.69 10.87
N GLY A 37 -2.58 -3.35 11.84
CA GLY A 37 -3.26 -3.65 13.11
C GLY A 37 -3.54 -2.38 13.91
N ALA A 38 -4.59 -2.37 14.73
CA ALA A 38 -5.04 -1.17 15.44
C ALA A 38 -3.94 -0.55 16.32
N ALA A 39 -3.14 -1.40 16.99
CA ALA A 39 -2.00 -0.99 17.80
C ALA A 39 -0.90 -0.27 16.98
N HIS A 40 -0.62 -0.76 15.77
CA HIS A 40 0.38 -0.15 14.89
C HIS A 40 -0.16 1.12 14.22
N GLN A 41 -1.47 1.18 13.96
CA GLN A 41 -2.10 2.37 13.40
C GLN A 41 -2.03 3.54 14.40
N SER A 42 -2.26 3.26 15.69
CA SER A 42 -2.10 4.25 16.76
C SER A 42 -0.65 4.71 16.96
N GLN A 43 0.36 3.85 16.74
CA GLN A 43 1.77 4.22 16.92
C GLN A 43 2.35 5.04 15.77
N ARG A 44 1.92 4.77 14.53
CA ARG A 44 2.55 5.36 13.33
C ARG A 44 1.66 6.35 12.59
N GLY A 45 0.34 6.35 12.83
CA GLY A 45 -0.61 7.27 12.19
C GLY A 45 -0.94 6.95 10.73
N TYR A 46 -0.19 6.06 10.05
CA TYR A 46 -0.41 5.72 8.65
C TYR A 46 -0.09 4.24 8.33
N ASN A 47 -0.78 3.71 7.31
CA ASN A 47 -0.55 2.37 6.77
C ASN A 47 0.49 2.44 5.63
N GLN A 48 1.69 1.87 5.84
CA GLN A 48 2.77 1.90 4.83
C GLN A 48 2.35 1.23 3.51
N ALA A 49 1.58 0.14 3.57
CA ALA A 49 1.09 -0.52 2.37
C ALA A 49 0.12 0.38 1.59
N ALA A 50 -0.67 1.21 2.28
CA ALA A 50 -1.53 2.19 1.65
C ALA A 50 -0.73 3.34 1.01
N LEU A 51 0.38 3.75 1.62
CA LEU A 51 1.28 4.77 1.06
C LEU A 51 1.92 4.34 -0.25
N LEU A 52 2.28 3.06 -0.37
CA LEU A 52 2.83 2.50 -1.61
C LEU A 52 1.72 2.16 -2.62
N GLY A 53 0.64 1.54 -2.14
CA GLY A 53 -0.42 1.01 -3.01
C GLY A 53 -1.15 2.07 -3.81
N ARG A 54 -1.38 3.26 -3.23
CA ARG A 54 -2.08 4.36 -3.91
C ARG A 54 -1.32 4.86 -5.16
N PRO A 55 -0.04 5.28 -5.08
CA PRO A 55 0.71 5.69 -6.27
C PRO A 55 0.92 4.54 -7.27
N VAL A 56 1.08 3.29 -6.81
CA VAL A 56 1.16 2.12 -7.72
C VAL A 56 -0.11 1.95 -8.53
N ALA A 57 -1.27 1.97 -7.87
CA ALA A 57 -2.56 1.82 -8.55
C ALA A 57 -2.81 2.96 -9.54
N LEU A 58 -2.48 4.19 -9.14
CA LEU A 58 -2.61 5.38 -10.00
C LEU A 58 -1.76 5.26 -11.28
N ALA A 59 -0.49 4.85 -11.14
CA ALA A 59 0.44 4.72 -12.27
C ALA A 59 0.04 3.61 -13.27
N ASN A 60 -0.73 2.62 -12.82
CA ASN A 60 -1.16 1.48 -13.63
C ASN A 60 -2.63 1.57 -14.08
N GLY A 61 -3.38 2.62 -13.70
CA GLY A 61 -4.81 2.72 -13.99
C GLY A 61 -5.68 1.68 -13.26
N ILE A 62 -5.18 1.09 -12.17
CA ILE A 62 -5.87 0.06 -11.40
C ILE A 62 -6.80 0.74 -10.37
N LYS A 63 -8.00 0.18 -10.15
CA LYS A 63 -8.88 0.67 -9.08
C LYS A 63 -8.23 0.44 -7.72
N TYR A 64 -8.42 1.37 -6.79
CA TYR A 64 -7.81 1.30 -5.45
C TYR A 64 -8.86 1.36 -4.35
N SER A 65 -8.76 0.48 -3.35
CA SER A 65 -9.59 0.55 -2.14
C SER A 65 -8.77 0.26 -0.90
N SER A 66 -8.65 1.25 0.00
CA SER A 66 -8.04 1.07 1.33
C SER A 66 -8.97 0.45 2.38
N ARG A 67 -10.24 0.20 2.01
CA ARG A 67 -11.31 -0.24 2.93
C ARG A 67 -11.90 -1.60 2.56
N ALA A 68 -11.40 -2.24 1.51
CA ALA A 68 -11.90 -3.54 1.05
C ALA A 68 -11.53 -4.70 1.99
N LEU A 69 -10.48 -4.53 2.81
CA LEU A 69 -10.07 -5.52 3.82
C LEU A 69 -10.15 -4.91 5.22
N HIS A 70 -10.62 -5.71 6.17
CA HIS A 70 -10.52 -5.44 7.60
C HIS A 70 -9.75 -6.58 8.26
N LYS A 71 -8.94 -6.25 9.27
CA LYS A 71 -8.16 -7.25 9.99
C LYS A 71 -9.05 -7.95 11.02
N VAL A 72 -9.08 -9.29 11.00
CA VAL A 72 -9.89 -10.12 11.92
C VAL A 72 -9.08 -10.75 13.06
N ARG A 73 -7.75 -10.83 12.91
CA ARG A 73 -6.84 -11.39 13.92
C ARG A 73 -5.54 -10.60 13.93
N GLU A 74 -5.09 -10.21 15.13
CA GLU A 74 -3.75 -9.68 15.31
C GLU A 74 -2.76 -10.84 15.42
N THR A 75 -1.81 -10.89 14.50
CA THR A 75 -0.64 -11.77 14.60
C THR A 75 0.47 -10.98 15.27
N LEU A 76 0.81 -11.33 16.51
CA LEU A 76 1.99 -10.81 17.18
C LEU A 76 3.22 -11.36 16.41
N THR A 77 4.08 -10.46 15.93
CA THR A 77 5.39 -10.80 15.34
C THR A 77 6.46 -10.50 16.37
#